data_AF-W1JAZ9-F1
#
_entry.id   AF-W1JAZ9-F1
#
_cell.length_a   1.000
_cell.length_b   1.000
_cell.length_c   1.000
_cell.angle_alpha   90.00
_cell.angle_beta   90.00
_cell.angle_gamma   90.00
#
_symmetry.space_group_name_H-M   'P 1'
#
loop_
_entity.id
_entity.type
_entity.pdbx_description
1 polymer ?
#
loop_
_entity_poly.entity_id
_entity_poly.type
_entity_poly.pdbx_seq_one_letter_code
_entity_poly.pdbx_strand_id
1 'polypeptide(L)'
;MDIKSIAIAAILGAAGGFGGSYYVMSEQTASIHQRLNQTPPVVVVDFAKVASAYPAGASQAEVERLMVKTNDAILKLKDAGYLVLDASAVVGAPSDVYLPDEVLK
;
A
#
# COMPACT_ATOMS: atom_id res chain seq x y z
N MET A 1 -44.41 -0.59 -35.64
CA MET A 1 -43.95 -0.19 -34.29
C MET A 1 -43.98 1.33 -34.23
N ASP A 2 -44.63 1.90 -33.20
CA ASP A 2 -44.72 3.36 -33.03
C ASP A 2 -43.41 3.91 -32.45
N ILE A 3 -42.95 5.05 -32.98
CA ILE A 3 -41.72 5.73 -32.55
C ILE A 3 -41.78 6.11 -31.07
N LYS A 4 -42.97 6.36 -30.53
CA LYS A 4 -43.19 6.63 -29.09
C LYS A 4 -42.87 5.41 -28.24
N SER A 5 -43.23 4.21 -28.69
CA SER A 5 -42.92 2.96 -27.97
C SER A 5 -41.42 2.68 -27.98
N ILE A 6 -40.73 2.97 -29.09
CA ILE A 6 -39.26 2.85 -29.18
C ILE A 6 -38.58 3.83 -28.21
N ALA A 7 -39.03 5.09 -28.18
CA ALA A 7 -38.47 6.11 -27.28
C ALA A 7 -38.65 5.73 -25.80
N ILE A 8 -39.83 5.25 -25.41
CA ILE A 8 -40.10 4.81 -24.03
C ILE A 8 -39.21 3.60 -23.65
N ALA A 9 -39.10 2.60 -24.54
CA ALA A 9 -38.26 1.44 -24.30
C ALA A 9 -36.78 1.81 -24.18
N ALA A 10 -36.30 2.76 -25.01
CA ALA A 10 -34.93 3.24 -24.95
C ALA A 10 -34.63 4.00 -23.63
N ILE A 11 -35.56 4.84 -23.16
CA ILE A 11 -35.40 5.56 -21.90
C ILE A 11 -35.41 4.57 -20.71
N LEU A 12 -36.33 3.62 -20.70
CA LEU A 12 -36.40 2.60 -19.64
C LEU A 12 -35.18 1.68 -19.66
N GLY A 13 -34.72 1.26 -20.84
CA GLY A 13 -33.51 0.47 -21.00
C GLY A 13 -32.25 1.22 -20.55
N ALA A 14 -32.14 2.52 -20.89
CA ALA A 14 -31.02 3.35 -20.46
C ALA A 14 -31.03 3.60 -18.95
N ALA A 15 -32.20 3.91 -18.37
CA ALA A 15 -32.34 4.12 -16.92
C ALA A 15 -32.08 2.83 -16.13
N GLY A 16 -32.64 1.70 -16.59
CA GLY A 16 -32.42 0.38 -15.99
C GLY A 16 -30.97 -0.08 -16.12
N GLY A 17 -30.35 0.13 -17.28
CA GLY A 17 -28.94 -0.17 -17.52
C GLY A 17 -28.03 0.66 -16.62
N PHE A 18 -28.24 1.98 -16.55
CA PHE A 18 -27.43 2.86 -15.72
C PHE A 18 -27.61 2.57 -14.22
N GLY A 19 -28.85 2.42 -13.75
CA GLY A 19 -29.14 2.10 -12.35
C GLY A 19 -28.59 0.73 -11.93
N GLY A 20 -28.75 -0.28 -12.78
CA GLY A 20 -28.22 -1.62 -12.55
C GLY A 20 -26.68 -1.63 -12.52
N SER A 21 -26.03 -0.96 -13.48
CA SER A 21 -24.57 -0.83 -13.50
C SER A 21 -24.04 -0.06 -12.29
N TYR A 22 -24.70 1.02 -11.86
CA TYR A 22 -24.29 1.78 -10.68
C TYR A 22 -24.34 0.94 -9.40
N TYR A 23 -25.41 0.18 -9.21
CA TYR A 23 -25.57 -0.71 -8.04
C TYR A 23 -24.47 -1.78 -8.01
N VAL A 24 -24.26 -2.51 -9.11
CA VAL A 24 -23.23 -3.56 -9.19
C VAL A 24 -21.83 -2.98 -8.98
N MET A 25 -21.54 -1.82 -9.58
CA MET A 25 -20.24 -1.16 -9.44
C MET A 25 -20.01 -0.66 -8.00
N SER A 26 -21.04 -0.18 -7.31
CA SER A 26 -20.92 0.25 -5.90
C SER A 26 -20.59 -0.91 -4.96
N GLU A 27 -21.21 -2.07 -5.13
CA GLU A 27 -20.94 -3.29 -4.34
C GLU A 27 -19.51 -3.80 -4.57
N GLN A 28 -19.08 -3.85 -5.82
CA GLN A 28 -17.71 -4.25 -6.16
C GLN A 28 -16.69 -3.28 -5.54
N THR A 29 -16.94 -1.97 -5.66
CA THR A 29 -16.06 -0.93 -5.11
C THR A 29 -16.00 -1.03 -3.57
N ALA A 30 -17.13 -1.23 -2.90
CA ALA A 30 -17.18 -1.43 -1.45
C ALA A 30 -16.37 -2.66 -1.01
N SER A 31 -16.49 -3.78 -1.72
CA SER A 31 -15.73 -5.00 -1.40
C SER A 31 -14.22 -4.84 -1.58
N ILE A 32 -13.80 -4.06 -2.58
CA ILE A 32 -12.38 -3.75 -2.83
C ILE A 32 -11.85 -2.85 -1.71
N HIS A 33 -12.57 -1.79 -1.35
CA HIS A 33 -12.20 -0.91 -0.24
C HIS A 33 -12.12 -1.67 1.08
N GLN A 34 -13.02 -2.61 1.33
CA GLN A 34 -12.98 -3.45 2.53
C GLN A 34 -11.71 -4.31 2.57
N ARG A 35 -11.30 -4.95 1.45
CA ARG A 35 -10.06 -5.74 1.39
C ARG A 35 -8.80 -4.90 1.56
N LEU A 36 -8.78 -3.71 0.95
CA LEU A 36 -7.69 -2.75 1.09
C LEU A 36 -7.54 -2.28 2.54
N ASN A 37 -8.65 -1.97 3.22
CA ASN A 37 -8.63 -1.57 4.62
C ASN A 37 -8.23 -2.70 5.58
N GLN A 38 -8.38 -3.96 5.16
CA GLN A 38 -8.02 -5.14 5.96
C GLN A 38 -6.57 -5.60 5.75
N THR A 39 -5.89 -5.09 4.73
CA THR A 39 -4.52 -5.52 4.38
C THR A 39 -3.59 -4.32 4.53
N PRO A 40 -3.01 -4.10 5.73
CA PRO A 40 -2.08 -3.00 5.92
C PRO A 40 -0.91 -3.14 4.93
N PRO A 41 -0.39 -2.03 4.39
CA PRO A 41 0.76 -2.09 3.51
C PRO A 41 1.95 -2.69 4.27
N VAL A 42 2.63 -3.66 3.64
CA VAL A 42 3.76 -4.37 4.23
C VAL A 42 5.05 -3.76 3.73
N VAL A 43 6.05 -3.65 4.60
CA VAL A 43 7.41 -3.28 4.23
C VAL A 43 8.40 -4.20 4.92
N VAL A 44 9.37 -4.71 4.17
CA VAL A 44 10.46 -5.55 4.70
C VAL A 44 11.71 -4.69 4.85
N VAL A 45 12.30 -4.73 6.05
CA VAL A 45 13.52 -3.98 6.38
C VAL A 45 14.66 -4.98 6.58
N ASP A 46 15.72 -4.81 5.80
CA ASP A 46 16.97 -5.56 5.98
C ASP A 46 17.92 -4.78 6.87
N PHE A 47 17.85 -5.03 8.18
CA PHE A 47 18.69 -4.36 9.17
C PHE A 47 20.19 -4.62 9.00
N ALA A 48 20.58 -5.78 8.44
CA ALA A 48 21.97 -6.08 8.17
C ALA A 48 22.48 -5.20 7.02
N LYS A 49 21.66 -5.01 5.97
CA LYS A 49 21.95 -4.08 4.89
C LYS A 49 22.00 -2.64 5.39
N VAL A 50 21.06 -2.22 6.24
CA VAL A 50 21.07 -0.87 6.84
C VAL A 50 22.35 -0.63 7.64
N ALA A 51 22.74 -1.57 8.50
CA ALA A 51 23.96 -1.47 9.29
C ALA A 51 25.22 -1.48 8.41
N SER A 52 25.23 -2.25 7.32
CA SER A 52 26.34 -2.29 6.37
C SER A 52 26.53 -0.99 5.57
N ALA A 53 25.48 -0.17 5.46
CA ALA A 53 25.52 1.12 4.79
C ALA A 53 26.14 2.23 5.67
N TYR A 54 26.40 1.97 6.95
CA TYR A 54 27.06 2.93 7.82
C TYR A 54 28.53 3.13 7.43
N PRO A 55 29.05 4.38 7.49
CA PRO A 55 30.40 4.66 7.05
C PRO A 55 31.45 3.88 7.85
N ALA A 56 32.34 3.19 7.13
CA ALA A 56 33.45 2.46 7.73
C ALA A 56 34.39 3.44 8.46
N GLY A 57 34.59 3.25 9.77
CA GLY A 57 35.41 4.13 10.59
C GLY A 57 34.66 5.31 11.24
N ALA A 58 33.33 5.35 11.15
CA ALA A 58 32.52 6.30 11.90
C ALA A 58 32.78 6.20 13.41
N SER A 59 32.79 7.35 14.09
CA SER A 59 32.87 7.37 15.55
C SER A 59 31.63 6.72 16.17
N GLN A 60 31.76 6.18 17.38
CA GLN A 60 30.64 5.55 18.10
C GLN A 60 29.41 6.47 18.20
N ALA A 61 29.63 7.77 18.40
CA ALA A 61 28.57 8.77 18.48
C ALA A 61 27.85 9.01 17.12
N GLU A 62 28.55 8.86 15.99
CA GLU A 62 27.95 9.00 14.66
C GLU A 62 27.11 7.77 14.30
N VAL A 63 27.60 6.57 14.65
CA VAL A 63 26.84 5.32 14.49
C VAL A 63 25.56 5.36 15.33
N GLU A 64 25.65 5.81 16.59
CA GLU A 64 24.50 5.92 17.47
C GLU A 64 23.44 6.89 16.92
N ARG A 65 23.86 8.05 16.40
CA ARG A 65 22.95 8.99 15.72
C ARG A 65 22.28 8.38 14.48
N LEU A 66 23.03 7.62 13.68
CA LEU A 66 22.48 6.93 12.51
C LEU A 66 21.47 5.85 12.92
N MET A 67 21.76 5.08 13.97
CA MET A 67 20.84 4.09 14.51
C MET A 67 19.54 4.72 15.02
N VAL A 68 19.61 5.83 15.74
CA VAL A 68 18.43 6.58 16.20
C VAL A 68 17.61 7.08 15.01
N LYS A 69 18.26 7.66 14.00
CA LYS A 69 17.59 8.14 12.77
C LYS A 69 16.86 7.00 12.05
N THR A 70 17.50 5.84 11.91
CA THR A 70 16.91 4.65 11.30
C THR A 70 15.69 4.17 12.10
N ASN A 71 15.79 4.12 13.42
CA ASN A 71 14.68 3.68 14.28
C ASN A 71 13.49 4.65 14.19
N ASP A 72 13.74 5.95 14.19
CA ASP A 72 12.69 6.97 14.01
C ASP A 72 11.98 6.82 12.66
N ALA A 73 12.71 6.50 11.58
CA ALA A 73 12.11 6.24 10.27
C ALA A 73 11.20 5.01 10.29
N ILE A 74 11.63 3.93 10.96
CA ILE A 74 10.83 2.71 11.11
C ILE A 74 9.58 2.97 11.96
N LEU A 75 9.71 3.73 13.05
CA LEU A 75 8.58 4.12 13.88
C LEU A 75 7.56 4.96 13.10
N LYS A 76 8.01 5.88 12.24
CA LYS A 76 7.11 6.63 11.36
C LYS A 76 6.34 5.74 10.39
N LEU A 77 6.95 4.69 9.86
CA LEU A 77 6.26 3.72 8.99
C LEU A 77 5.18 2.96 9.78
N LYS A 78 5.51 2.50 10.98
CA LYS A 78 4.54 1.86 11.89
C LYS A 78 3.37 2.80 12.21
N ASP A 79 3.66 4.06 12.55
CA ASP A 79 2.63 5.05 12.89
C ASP A 79 1.77 5.44 11.67
N ALA A 80 2.31 5.34 10.45
CA ALA A 80 1.56 5.47 9.20
C ALA A 80 0.71 4.23 8.86
N GLY A 81 0.71 3.19 9.69
CA GLY A 81 -0.10 1.99 9.53
C GLY A 81 0.56 0.87 8.72
N TYR A 82 1.87 0.94 8.48
CA TYR A 82 2.60 -0.13 7.80
C TYR A 82 2.91 -1.29 8.75
N LEU A 83 2.82 -2.51 8.21
CA LEU A 83 3.38 -3.70 8.86
C LEU A 83 4.87 -3.79 8.50
N VAL A 84 5.74 -3.51 9.46
CA VAL A 84 7.19 -3.59 9.30
C VAL A 84 7.67 -4.99 9.68
N LEU A 85 8.32 -5.68 8.75
CA LEU A 85 8.89 -7.02 8.95
C LEU A 85 10.41 -6.98 8.85
N ASP A 86 11.10 -7.72 9.70
CA ASP A 86 12.55 -7.94 9.58
C ASP A 86 12.83 -8.98 8.48
N ALA A 87 13.74 -8.66 7.56
CA ALA A 87 14.21 -9.56 6.52
C ALA A 87 14.74 -10.90 7.09
N SER A 88 15.30 -10.91 8.31
CA SER A 88 15.79 -12.14 8.96
C SER A 88 14.68 -13.14 9.31
N ALA A 89 13.44 -12.65 9.49
CA ALA A 89 12.27 -13.45 9.81
C ALA A 89 11.40 -13.79 8.58
N VAL A 90 11.79 -13.30 7.40
CA VAL A 90 11.04 -13.46 6.14
C VAL A 90 11.75 -14.48 5.26
N VAL A 91 11.06 -15.56 4.89
CA VAL A 91 11.59 -16.62 4.01
C VAL A 91 11.80 -16.12 2.58
N GLY A 92 10.97 -15.17 2.14
CA GLY A 92 11.12 -14.49 0.86
C GLY A 92 10.00 -13.47 0.66
N ALA A 93 10.34 -12.35 0.05
CA ALA A 93 9.40 -11.31 -0.34
C ALA A 93 9.72 -10.78 -1.75
N PRO A 94 8.70 -10.26 -2.47
CA PRO A 94 8.93 -9.49 -3.70
C PRO A 94 9.83 -8.26 -3.46
N SER A 95 10.65 -7.90 -4.45
CA SER A 95 11.68 -6.85 -4.30
C SER A 95 11.12 -5.44 -4.06
N ASP A 96 9.89 -5.19 -4.50
CA ASP A 96 9.16 -3.93 -4.32
C ASP A 96 8.65 -3.70 -2.89
N VAL A 97 8.62 -4.74 -2.06
CA VAL A 97 8.21 -4.66 -0.65
C VAL A 97 9.41 -4.33 0.27
N TYR A 98 10.64 -4.47 -0.23
CA TYR A 98 11.83 -4.10 0.53
C TYR A 98 11.99 -2.58 0.60
N LEU A 99 12.36 -2.08 1.78
CA LEU A 99 12.64 -0.66 1.95
C LEU A 99 13.83 -0.24 1.06
N PRO A 100 13.65 0.75 0.17
CA PRO A 100 14.74 1.22 -0.68
C PRO A 100 15.78 2.01 0.12
N ASP A 101 17.04 1.86 -0.27
CA ASP A 101 18.20 2.44 0.43
C ASP A 101 18.16 3.98 0.49
N GLU A 102 17.41 4.61 -0.41
CA GLU A 102 17.23 6.06 -0.51
C GLU A 102 16.44 6.65 0.67
N VAL A 103 15.54 5.87 1.27
CA VAL A 103 14.67 6.33 2.37
C VAL A 103 15.44 6.40 3.70
N LEU A 104 16.58 5.70 3.78
CA LEU A 104 17.42 5.63 4.97
C LEU A 104 18.56 6.65 4.99
N LYS A 105 18.78 7.40 3.89
CA LYS A 105 19.87 8.38 3.77
C LYS A 105 19.60 9.68 4.51
#